data_AF-A0A958F0E8-F1
#
_entry.id   AF-A0A958F0E8-F1
#
_cell.length_a   1.000
_cell.length_b   1.000
_cell.length_c   1.000
_cell.angle_alpha   90.00
_cell.angle_beta   90.00
_cell.angle_gamma   90.00
#
_symmetry.space_group_name_H-M   'P 1'
#
loop_
_entity.id
_entity.type
_entity.pdbx_description
1 polymer ?
#
loop_
_entity_poly.entity_id
_entity_poly.type
_entity_poly.pdbx_seq_one_letter_code
_entity_poly.pdbx_strand_id
1 'polypeptide(L)'
;AAAEVMTLLTGDPFFPGGMGEFHAPQNEFLVFEEGPSVDVTLQWATYRDASDQTSLSRIWGGIHPPADDIPGRLIGEKLGIAAFEKAERYFTGLIDGDAPPENVIVKVYPNPCVKGELLTVDLNQLTDGISVEIYNILGQRIQFSTLLPNLSLQQIELDGNALSSGVYFLRIKGTGWESTQKLLMLR
;
A
#
# COMPACT_ATOMS: atom_id res chain seq x y z
N ALA A 1 -1.15 -12.17 -8.81
CA ALA A 1 0.02 -11.32 -8.55
C ALA A 1 -0.39 -10.01 -7.93
N ALA A 2 -0.99 -9.08 -8.70
CA ALA A 2 -1.41 -7.78 -8.18
C ALA A 2 -2.40 -7.90 -7.01
N ALA A 3 -3.36 -8.83 -7.05
CA ALA A 3 -4.29 -9.06 -5.93
C ALA A 3 -3.56 -9.35 -4.61
N GLU A 4 -2.58 -10.26 -4.63
CA GLU A 4 -1.77 -10.58 -3.44
C GLU A 4 -0.96 -9.37 -2.95
N VAL A 5 -0.34 -8.64 -3.88
CA VAL A 5 0.40 -7.42 -3.55
C VAL A 5 -0.51 -6.39 -2.88
N MET A 6 -1.71 -6.19 -3.41
CA MET A 6 -2.67 -5.24 -2.83
C MET A 6 -3.13 -5.68 -1.44
N THR A 7 -3.47 -6.97 -1.26
CA THR A 7 -3.82 -7.53 0.07
C THR A 7 -2.72 -7.31 1.09
N LEU A 8 -1.45 -7.58 0.75
CA LEU A 8 -0.31 -7.38 1.64
C LEU A 8 -0.04 -5.89 1.91
N LEU A 9 -0.24 -5.05 0.89
CA LEU A 9 -0.04 -3.62 0.99
C LEU A 9 -1.11 -2.95 1.87
N THR A 10 -2.38 -3.28 1.73
CA THR A 10 -3.47 -2.73 2.56
C THR A 10 -3.63 -3.45 3.89
N GLY A 11 -3.14 -4.69 3.99
CA GLY A 11 -3.37 -5.56 5.16
C GLY A 11 -4.75 -6.22 5.17
N ASP A 12 -5.52 -6.06 4.10
CA ASP A 12 -6.91 -6.54 3.99
C ASP A 12 -7.19 -6.98 2.54
N PRO A 13 -7.77 -8.16 2.29
CA PRO A 13 -8.14 -8.60 0.93
C PRO A 13 -9.26 -7.78 0.28
N PHE A 14 -10.05 -7.04 1.06
CA PHE A 14 -11.16 -6.24 0.57
C PHE A 14 -10.68 -4.89 0.02
N PHE A 15 -11.41 -4.38 -0.98
CA PHE A 15 -11.18 -3.00 -1.43
C PHE A 15 -11.46 -2.01 -0.28
N PRO A 16 -10.75 -0.88 -0.19
CA PRO A 16 -11.03 0.15 0.81
C PRO A 16 -12.48 0.63 0.67
N GLY A 17 -13.23 0.62 1.77
CA GLY A 17 -14.68 0.90 1.76
C GLY A 17 -15.56 -0.31 1.41
N GLY A 18 -14.98 -1.49 1.20
CA GLY A 18 -15.67 -2.78 1.06
C GLY A 18 -16.04 -3.18 -0.37
N MET A 19 -15.98 -2.26 -1.34
CA MET A 19 -16.35 -2.53 -2.73
C MET A 19 -15.51 -1.70 -3.71
N GLY A 20 -14.87 -2.36 -4.67
CA GLY A 20 -14.33 -1.72 -5.86
C GLY A 20 -15.40 -1.67 -6.95
N GLU A 21 -15.53 -0.55 -7.66
CA GLU A 21 -16.53 -0.37 -8.71
C GLU A 21 -15.89 0.14 -10.00
N PHE A 22 -16.43 -0.29 -11.14
CA PHE A 22 -16.09 0.23 -12.45
C PHE A 22 -17.34 0.44 -13.29
N HIS A 23 -17.57 1.68 -13.72
CA HIS A 23 -18.71 2.05 -14.53
C HIS A 23 -18.35 1.96 -16.03
N ALA A 24 -19.08 1.12 -16.76
CA ALA A 24 -19.02 0.97 -18.20
C ALA A 24 -20.29 1.57 -18.83
N PRO A 25 -20.22 2.78 -19.41
CA PRO A 25 -21.39 3.45 -19.96
C PRO A 25 -21.90 2.72 -21.20
N GLN A 26 -23.22 2.78 -21.42
CA GLN A 26 -23.89 2.22 -22.58
C GLN A 26 -23.19 2.67 -23.88
N ASN A 27 -22.90 1.73 -24.77
CA ASN A 27 -22.34 1.95 -26.10
C ASN A 27 -20.99 2.68 -26.18
N GLU A 28 -20.33 2.99 -25.06
CA GLU A 28 -19.10 3.80 -25.03
C GLU A 28 -17.87 3.03 -24.52
N PHE A 29 -18.07 1.92 -23.81
CA PHE A 29 -16.95 1.24 -23.16
C PHE A 29 -16.18 0.27 -24.08
N LEU A 30 -16.88 -0.49 -24.90
CA LEU A 30 -16.23 -1.48 -25.78
C LEU A 30 -15.58 -0.79 -26.99
N VAL A 31 -14.35 -1.21 -27.31
CA VAL A 31 -13.52 -0.57 -28.34
C VAL A 31 -13.76 -1.18 -29.74
N PHE A 32 -14.11 -2.46 -29.80
CA PHE A 32 -14.23 -3.20 -31.06
C PHE A 32 -15.67 -3.44 -31.50
N GLU A 33 -16.64 -3.23 -30.61
CA GLU A 33 -18.06 -3.43 -30.84
C GLU A 33 -18.85 -2.39 -30.05
N GLU A 34 -20.10 -2.15 -30.45
CA GLU A 34 -21.00 -1.26 -29.70
C GLU A 34 -21.50 -1.97 -28.44
N GLY A 35 -21.13 -1.46 -27.28
CA GLY A 35 -21.64 -1.96 -26.02
C GLY A 35 -20.95 -1.37 -24.79
N PRO A 36 -21.44 -1.71 -23.58
CA PRO A 36 -22.62 -2.57 -23.31
C PRO A 36 -23.94 -1.94 -23.78
N SER A 37 -24.99 -2.74 -23.99
CA SER A 37 -26.29 -2.25 -24.50
C SER A 37 -27.11 -1.43 -23.48
N VAL A 38 -26.63 -1.37 -22.25
CA VAL A 38 -27.12 -0.57 -21.12
C VAL A 38 -25.91 -0.19 -20.27
N ASP A 39 -26.05 0.80 -19.39
CA ASP A 39 -25.02 1.07 -18.40
C ASP A 39 -24.78 -0.16 -17.52
N VAL A 40 -23.51 -0.53 -17.36
CA VAL A 40 -23.10 -1.65 -16.50
C VAL A 40 -22.12 -1.14 -15.46
N THR A 41 -22.37 -1.45 -14.19
CA THR A 41 -21.40 -1.21 -13.12
C THR A 41 -20.88 -2.55 -12.62
N LEU A 42 -19.59 -2.80 -12.83
CA LEU A 42 -18.88 -3.95 -12.30
C LEU A 42 -18.51 -3.68 -10.85
N GLN A 43 -18.59 -4.70 -10.00
CA GLN A 43 -18.36 -4.58 -8.56
C GLN A 43 -17.58 -5.78 -8.03
N TRP A 44 -16.64 -5.53 -7.12
CA TRP A 44 -15.78 -6.55 -6.51
C TRP A 44 -15.58 -6.26 -5.02
N ALA A 45 -15.83 -7.26 -4.17
CA ALA A 45 -15.56 -7.12 -2.75
C ALA A 45 -14.05 -7.18 -2.48
N THR A 46 -13.37 -8.15 -3.09
CA THR A 46 -11.93 -8.39 -2.87
C THR A 46 -11.09 -8.14 -4.12
N TYR A 47 -9.80 -7.88 -3.92
CA TYR A 47 -8.85 -7.82 -5.04
C TYR A 47 -8.77 -9.13 -5.84
N ARG A 48 -9.07 -10.27 -5.18
CA ARG A 48 -9.11 -11.58 -5.82
C ARG A 48 -10.28 -11.70 -6.79
N ASP A 49 -11.47 -11.21 -6.42
CA ASP A 49 -12.65 -11.21 -7.30
C ASP A 49 -12.37 -10.45 -8.60
N ALA A 50 -11.72 -9.28 -8.50
CA ALA A 50 -11.32 -8.48 -9.65
C ALA A 50 -10.27 -9.20 -10.52
N SER A 51 -9.28 -9.85 -9.88
CA SER A 51 -8.28 -10.65 -10.59
C SER A 51 -8.89 -11.85 -11.32
N ASP A 52 -9.86 -12.52 -10.70
CA ASP A 52 -10.52 -13.69 -11.26
C ASP A 52 -11.39 -13.32 -12.47
N GLN A 53 -12.11 -12.19 -12.40
CA GLN A 53 -12.84 -11.68 -13.55
C GLN A 53 -11.91 -11.20 -14.68
N THR A 54 -10.77 -10.58 -14.32
CA THR A 54 -9.74 -10.21 -15.31
C THR A 54 -9.23 -11.44 -16.05
N SER A 55 -8.96 -12.53 -15.34
CA SER A 55 -8.55 -13.80 -15.95
C SER A 55 -9.63 -14.39 -16.88
N LEU A 56 -10.88 -14.45 -16.44
CA LEU A 56 -12.00 -14.94 -17.26
C LEU A 56 -12.22 -14.10 -18.52
N SER A 57 -12.00 -12.79 -18.44
CA SER A 57 -12.16 -11.89 -19.60
C SER A 57 -11.25 -12.26 -20.77
N ARG A 58 -10.08 -12.86 -20.49
CA ARG A 58 -9.14 -13.35 -21.52
C ARG A 58 -9.71 -14.53 -22.31
N ILE A 59 -10.47 -15.38 -21.64
CA ILE A 59 -11.17 -16.53 -22.25
C ILE A 59 -12.36 -16.02 -23.06
N TRP A 60 -13.20 -15.16 -22.48
CA TRP A 60 -14.36 -14.60 -23.16
C TRP A 60 -13.99 -13.75 -24.37
N GLY A 61 -12.88 -13.03 -24.29
CA GLY A 61 -12.31 -12.28 -25.42
C GLY A 61 -11.60 -13.14 -26.46
N GLY A 62 -11.52 -14.46 -26.27
CA GLY A 62 -10.95 -15.39 -27.26
C GLY A 62 -9.43 -15.30 -27.43
N ILE A 63 -8.70 -14.74 -26.46
CA ILE A 63 -7.25 -14.51 -26.54
C ILE A 63 -6.43 -15.40 -25.61
N HIS A 64 -7.07 -16.22 -24.77
CA HIS A 64 -6.43 -17.30 -24.02
C HIS A 64 -7.29 -18.56 -23.96
N PRO A 65 -6.70 -19.76 -24.08
CA PRO A 65 -7.40 -21.02 -23.85
C PRO A 65 -7.68 -21.24 -22.34
N PRO A 66 -8.79 -21.93 -21.96
CA PRO A 66 -9.10 -22.22 -20.56
C PRO A 66 -8.00 -22.99 -19.81
N ALA A 67 -7.17 -23.76 -20.54
CA ALA A 67 -6.07 -24.53 -19.95
C ALA A 67 -4.98 -23.65 -19.30
N ASP A 68 -4.84 -22.40 -19.73
CA ASP A 68 -3.81 -21.48 -19.21
C ASP A 68 -4.26 -20.76 -17.92
N ASP A 69 -5.57 -20.74 -17.64
CA ASP A 69 -6.16 -19.86 -16.63
C ASP A 69 -5.72 -20.21 -15.21
N ILE A 70 -6.13 -21.38 -14.71
CA ILE A 70 -5.81 -21.80 -13.33
C ILE A 70 -4.30 -21.90 -13.09
N PRO A 71 -3.49 -22.50 -13.96
CA PRO A 71 -2.03 -22.50 -13.80
C PRO A 71 -1.45 -21.09 -13.71
N GLY A 72 -1.91 -20.16 -14.56
CA GLY A 72 -1.49 -18.77 -14.56
C GLY A 72 -1.82 -18.05 -13.25
N ARG A 73 -3.04 -18.25 -12.72
CA ARG A 73 -3.46 -17.69 -11.42
C ARG A 73 -2.58 -18.19 -10.28
N LEU A 74 -2.31 -19.50 -10.23
CA LEU A 74 -1.46 -20.12 -9.19
C LEU A 74 -0.02 -19.60 -9.23
N ILE A 75 0.54 -19.39 -10.43
CA ILE A 75 1.87 -18.76 -10.58
C ILE A 75 1.82 -17.31 -10.09
N GLY A 76 0.79 -16.57 -10.50
CA GLY A 76 0.61 -15.18 -10.10
C GLY A 76 0.49 -15.00 -8.58
N GLU A 77 -0.17 -15.90 -7.88
CA GLU A 77 -0.27 -15.91 -6.42
C GLU A 77 1.11 -16.00 -5.76
N LYS A 78 1.89 -17.01 -6.14
CA LYS A 78 3.25 -17.23 -5.61
C LYS A 78 4.18 -16.05 -5.91
N LEU A 79 4.16 -15.56 -7.15
CA LEU A 79 5.05 -14.46 -7.57
C LEU A 79 4.65 -13.12 -6.94
N GLY A 80 3.36 -12.88 -6.71
CA GLY A 80 2.90 -11.65 -6.04
C GLY A 80 3.46 -11.55 -4.62
N ILE A 81 3.33 -12.62 -3.84
CA ILE A 81 3.84 -12.70 -2.47
C ILE A 81 5.37 -12.58 -2.47
N ALA A 82 6.07 -13.38 -3.28
CA ALA A 82 7.53 -13.37 -3.33
C ALA A 82 8.10 -12.00 -3.78
N ALA A 83 7.43 -11.31 -4.69
CA ALA A 83 7.81 -9.96 -5.10
C ALA A 83 7.63 -8.95 -3.97
N PHE A 84 6.52 -9.02 -3.23
CA PHE A 84 6.27 -8.16 -2.08
C PHE A 84 7.30 -8.36 -0.97
N GLU A 85 7.56 -9.61 -0.56
CA GLU A 85 8.57 -9.93 0.47
C GLU A 85 9.98 -9.50 0.05
N LYS A 86 10.29 -9.56 -1.25
CA LYS A 86 11.56 -9.03 -1.75
C LYS A 86 11.61 -7.51 -1.66
N ALA A 87 10.54 -6.82 -2.03
CA ALA A 87 10.46 -5.36 -1.94
C ALA A 87 10.54 -4.88 -0.49
N GLU A 88 9.81 -5.52 0.43
CA GLU A 88 9.80 -5.19 1.86
C GLU A 88 11.21 -5.15 2.44
N ARG A 89 12.07 -6.12 2.09
CA ARG A 89 13.47 -6.16 2.55
C ARG A 89 14.31 -4.96 2.09
N TYR A 90 13.99 -4.35 0.96
CA TYR A 90 14.64 -3.09 0.55
C TYR A 90 14.12 -1.92 1.38
N PHE A 91 12.80 -1.84 1.61
CA PHE A 91 12.21 -0.72 2.34
C PHE A 91 12.52 -0.73 3.85
N THR A 92 12.70 -1.90 4.46
CA THR A 92 13.03 -2.01 5.90
C THR A 92 14.52 -1.86 6.20
N GLY A 93 15.36 -1.56 5.20
CA GLY A 93 16.81 -1.37 5.38
C GLY A 93 17.59 -2.66 5.65
N LEU A 94 16.94 -3.84 5.56
CA LEU A 94 17.59 -5.14 5.76
C LEU A 94 18.66 -5.46 4.71
N ILE A 95 18.64 -4.79 3.56
CA ILE A 95 19.59 -5.01 2.46
C ILE A 95 20.72 -3.97 2.45
N ASP A 96 20.43 -2.71 2.79
CA ASP A 96 21.38 -1.61 2.64
C ASP A 96 22.26 -1.35 3.88
N GLY A 97 22.00 -2.05 4.98
CA GLY A 97 22.84 -1.99 6.20
C GLY A 97 22.56 -0.79 7.10
N ASP A 98 21.66 0.10 6.69
CA ASP A 98 21.22 1.28 7.45
C ASP A 98 20.03 0.96 8.38
N ALA A 99 19.75 -0.31 8.67
CA ALA A 99 18.69 -0.71 9.57
C ALA A 99 18.89 -0.12 10.99
N PRO A 100 17.81 0.20 11.73
CA PRO A 100 17.92 0.66 13.10
C PRO A 100 18.68 -0.38 13.96
N PRO A 101 19.51 0.07 14.92
CA PRO A 101 20.11 -0.82 15.91
C PRO A 101 19.04 -1.71 16.59
N GLU A 102 19.37 -2.96 16.95
CA GLU A 102 18.39 -3.91 17.53
C GLU A 102 17.62 -3.39 18.76
N ASN A 103 18.22 -2.45 19.49
CA ASN A 103 17.63 -1.85 20.67
C ASN A 103 16.68 -0.67 20.35
N VAL A 104 16.68 -0.15 19.12
CA VAL A 104 15.80 0.94 18.66
C VAL A 104 14.53 0.34 18.05
N ILE A 105 13.41 0.52 18.74
CA ILE A 105 12.09 0.09 18.29
C ILE A 105 11.31 1.33 17.86
N VAL A 106 10.90 1.35 16.59
CA VAL A 106 10.04 2.39 16.02
C VAL A 106 8.62 1.86 15.94
N LYS A 107 7.66 2.56 16.55
CA LYS A 107 6.23 2.27 16.41
C LYS A 107 5.51 3.47 15.83
N VAL A 108 4.60 3.20 14.90
CA VAL A 108 3.78 4.23 14.25
C VAL A 108 2.31 3.86 14.44
N TYR A 109 1.53 4.72 15.08
CA TYR A 109 0.12 4.47 15.37
C TYR A 109 -0.70 5.78 15.43
N PRO A 110 -2.01 5.73 15.14
CA PRO A 110 -2.75 4.56 14.64
C PRO A 110 -2.36 4.21 13.19
N ASN A 111 -2.46 2.94 12.85
CA ASN A 111 -2.27 2.45 11.48
C ASN A 111 -3.21 1.24 11.26
N PRO A 112 -4.32 1.39 10.52
CA PRO A 112 -4.68 2.55 9.69
C PRO A 112 -4.98 3.83 10.48
N CYS A 113 -4.77 4.99 9.86
CA CYS A 113 -5.01 6.32 10.44
C CYS A 113 -6.17 7.01 9.71
N VAL A 114 -7.07 7.64 10.45
CA VAL A 114 -8.21 8.40 9.88
C VAL A 114 -7.84 9.88 9.76
N LYS A 115 -8.40 10.57 8.77
CA LYS A 115 -8.15 12.00 8.59
C LYS A 115 -8.53 12.80 9.84
N GLY A 116 -7.61 13.65 10.30
CA GLY A 116 -7.77 14.47 11.50
C GLY A 116 -7.30 13.80 12.79
N GLU A 117 -6.90 12.53 12.76
CA GLU A 117 -6.20 11.90 13.88
C GLU A 117 -4.73 12.32 13.90
N LEU A 118 -4.18 12.44 15.11
CA LEU A 118 -2.76 12.68 15.31
C LEU A 118 -2.00 11.37 15.12
N LEU A 119 -1.10 11.36 14.14
CA LEU A 119 -0.20 10.23 13.94
C LEU A 119 0.96 10.33 14.92
N THR A 120 1.16 9.28 15.71
CA THR A 120 2.25 9.16 16.68
C THR A 120 3.35 8.27 16.14
N VAL A 121 4.58 8.81 16.14
CA VAL A 121 5.82 8.02 16.02
C VAL A 121 6.44 7.92 17.41
N ASP A 122 6.53 6.71 17.95
CA ASP A 122 7.09 6.39 19.26
C ASP A 122 8.42 5.65 19.10
N LEU A 123 9.46 6.20 19.74
CA LEU A 123 10.79 5.63 19.82
C LEU A 123 11.08 5.24 21.27
N ASN A 124 11.42 3.97 21.49
CA ASN A 124 11.72 3.44 22.82
C ASN A 124 13.01 4.00 23.45
N GLN A 125 13.79 4.81 22.73
CA GLN A 125 15.03 5.43 23.19
C GLN A 125 15.19 6.86 22.68
N LEU A 126 15.79 7.69 23.52
CA LEU A 126 16.28 9.02 23.16
C LEU A 126 17.42 8.90 22.14
N THR A 127 17.23 9.48 20.95
CA THR A 127 18.24 9.52 19.90
C THR A 127 18.35 10.95 19.35
N ASP A 128 19.58 11.43 19.17
CA ASP A 128 19.79 12.78 18.65
C ASP A 128 19.55 12.83 17.13
N GLY A 129 19.03 13.97 16.66
CA GLY A 129 18.92 14.26 15.24
C GLY A 129 17.83 13.48 14.49
N ILE A 130 16.75 13.08 15.19
CA ILE A 130 15.64 12.39 14.53
C ILE A 130 14.93 13.32 13.54
N SER A 131 14.78 12.83 12.31
CA SER A 131 13.89 13.42 11.32
C SER A 131 12.90 12.39 10.81
N VAL A 132 11.68 12.85 10.52
CA VAL A 132 10.62 12.04 9.94
C VAL A 132 10.15 12.68 8.65
N GLU A 133 10.14 11.89 7.59
CA GLU A 133 9.71 12.29 6.26
C GLU A 133 8.56 11.36 5.82
N ILE A 134 7.51 11.94 5.22
CA ILE A 134 6.41 11.16 4.65
C ILE A 134 6.54 11.16 3.14
N TYR A 135 6.48 9.98 2.53
CA TYR A 135 6.50 9.77 1.09
C TYR A 135 5.19 9.13 0.61
N ASN A 136 4.75 9.49 -0.58
CA ASN A 136 3.69 8.74 -1.28
C ASN A 136 4.27 7.53 -2.03
N ILE A 137 3.40 6.73 -2.65
CA ILE A 137 3.79 5.54 -3.43
C ILE A 137 4.67 5.83 -4.66
N LEU A 138 4.71 7.10 -5.11
CA LEU A 138 5.57 7.54 -6.22
C LEU A 138 6.97 7.97 -5.73
N GLY A 139 7.24 7.87 -4.42
CA GLY A 139 8.50 8.33 -3.82
C GLY A 139 8.59 9.85 -3.69
N GLN A 140 7.49 10.58 -3.85
CA GLN A 140 7.47 12.03 -3.65
C GLN A 140 7.32 12.34 -2.16
N ARG A 141 8.19 13.21 -1.64
CA ARG A 141 8.13 13.68 -0.25
C ARG A 141 6.95 14.64 -0.08
N ILE A 142 6.02 14.31 0.80
CA ILE A 142 4.80 15.07 1.09
C ILE A 142 5.01 15.99 2.31
N GLN A 143 5.64 15.47 3.36
CA GLN A 143 5.83 16.20 4.62
C GLN A 143 7.17 15.85 5.25
N PHE A 144 7.68 16.74 6.10
CA PHE A 144 8.95 16.63 6.80
C PHE A 144 8.84 17.28 8.18
N SER A 145 9.45 16.66 9.20
CA SER A 145 9.62 17.23 10.54
C SER A 145 10.97 16.80 11.12
N THR A 146 11.64 17.72 11.83
CA THR A 146 12.88 17.44 12.59
C THR A 146 12.61 17.69 14.07
N LEU A 147 13.01 16.76 14.93
CA LEU A 147 12.90 16.92 16.37
C LEU A 147 14.16 17.50 17.01
N LEU A 148 13.96 18.22 18.11
CA LEU A 148 14.98 18.58 19.08
C LEU A 148 15.01 17.54 20.23
N PRO A 149 16.19 17.17 20.74
CA PRO A 149 16.38 16.00 21.60
C PRO A 149 16.03 16.25 23.08
N ASN A 150 14.74 16.45 23.40
CA ASN A 150 14.38 16.94 24.75
C ASN A 150 13.37 16.10 25.56
N LEU A 151 13.02 14.86 25.21
CA LEU A 151 12.03 14.07 25.99
C LEU A 151 12.41 12.58 26.14
N SER A 152 12.26 12.04 27.35
CA SER A 152 12.55 10.64 27.75
C SER A 152 11.88 9.56 26.89
N LEU A 153 10.84 9.92 26.15
CA LEU A 153 10.30 9.21 24.99
C LEU A 153 10.13 10.25 23.87
N GLN A 154 10.58 9.93 22.66
CA GLN A 154 10.39 10.81 21.51
C GLN A 154 9.09 10.45 20.82
N GLN A 155 8.08 11.28 21.07
CA GLN A 155 6.81 11.24 20.37
C GLN A 155 6.79 12.34 19.32
N ILE A 156 6.50 11.97 18.07
CA ILE A 156 6.25 12.94 16.98
C ILE A 156 4.78 12.88 16.63
N GLU A 157 4.11 14.01 16.75
CA GLU A 157 2.75 14.19 16.24
C GLU A 157 2.83 14.78 14.82
N LEU A 158 2.25 14.07 13.86
CA LEU A 158 2.12 14.52 12.48
C LEU A 158 0.64 14.80 12.19
N ASP A 159 0.38 15.96 11.59
CA ASP A 159 -0.97 16.34 11.16
C ASP A 159 -1.37 15.56 9.90
N GLY A 160 -2.24 14.55 10.08
CA GLY A 160 -2.77 13.74 8.99
C GLY A 160 -3.73 14.48 8.04
N ASN A 161 -4.15 15.71 8.35
CA ASN A 161 -5.11 16.46 7.52
C ASN A 161 -4.61 16.75 6.10
N ALA A 162 -3.29 16.85 5.93
CA ALA A 162 -2.66 17.09 4.63
C ALA A 162 -2.63 15.85 3.73
N LEU A 163 -2.93 14.66 4.26
CA LEU A 163 -2.86 13.40 3.54
C LEU A 163 -4.25 13.01 3.00
N SER A 164 -4.28 12.55 1.75
CA SER A 164 -5.47 11.92 1.19
C SER A 164 -5.54 10.44 1.61
N SER A 165 -6.69 9.79 1.41
CA SER A 165 -6.78 8.34 1.62
C SER A 165 -5.81 7.60 0.68
N GLY A 166 -5.03 6.68 1.21
CA GLY A 166 -4.03 5.94 0.44
C GLY A 166 -2.89 5.37 1.29
N VAL A 167 -1.91 4.78 0.62
CA VAL A 167 -0.72 4.21 1.26
C VAL A 167 0.42 5.22 1.20
N TYR A 168 1.10 5.39 2.34
CA TYR A 168 2.25 6.26 2.52
C TYR A 168 3.38 5.51 3.20
N PHE A 169 4.59 6.06 3.10
CA PHE A 169 5.78 5.55 3.75
C PHE A 169 6.37 6.63 4.65
N LEU A 170 6.43 6.36 5.94
CA LEU A 170 7.15 7.18 6.91
C LEU A 170 8.59 6.72 6.96
N ARG A 171 9.52 7.59 6.61
CA ARG A 171 10.95 7.37 6.79
C ARG A 171 11.42 8.11 8.02
N ILE A 172 11.85 7.37 9.02
CA ILE A 172 12.45 7.86 10.26
C ILE A 172 13.96 7.72 10.13
N LYS A 173 14.70 8.82 10.25
CA LYS A 173 16.16 8.83 10.18
C LYS A 173 16.73 9.23 11.53
N GLY A 174 17.68 8.44 12.02
CA GLY A 174 18.55 8.80 13.12
C GLY A 174 20.00 8.87 12.70
N THR A 175 20.90 9.01 13.67
CA THR A 175 22.33 9.08 13.40
C THR A 175 22.86 7.73 12.92
N GLY A 176 23.06 7.59 11.60
CA GLY A 176 23.62 6.40 10.97
C GLY A 176 22.64 5.24 10.76
N TRP A 177 21.33 5.49 10.84
CA TRP A 177 20.30 4.49 10.56
C TRP A 177 19.01 5.14 10.03
N GLU A 178 18.23 4.37 9.28
CA GLU A 178 16.89 4.72 8.86
C GLU A 178 15.90 3.55 9.03
N SER A 179 14.63 3.89 9.29
CA SER A 179 13.54 2.93 9.35
C SER A 179 12.39 3.45 8.50
N THR A 180 11.87 2.61 7.62
CA THR A 180 10.64 2.92 6.87
C THR A 180 9.48 2.14 7.45
N GLN A 181 8.40 2.86 7.78
CA GLN A 181 7.15 2.30 8.27
C GLN A 181 6.03 2.60 7.26
N LYS A 182 5.23 1.59 6.93
CA LYS A 182 4.03 1.75 6.09
C LYS A 182 2.95 2.45 6.89
N LEU A 183 2.25 3.41 6.28
CA LEU A 183 1.08 4.07 6.85
C LEU A 183 -0.10 3.97 5.87
N LEU A 184 -1.24 3.47 6.35
CA LEU A 184 -2.50 3.47 5.60
C LEU A 184 -3.39 4.62 6.09
N MET A 185 -3.70 5.56 5.21
CA MET A 185 -4.66 6.64 5.46
C MET A 185 -6.04 6.23 4.94
N LEU A 186 -7.04 6.28 5.81
CA LEU A 186 -8.44 6.09 5.47
C LEU A 186 -9.14 7.45 5.32
N ARG A 187 -10.29 7.45 4.63
CA ARG A 187 -11.13 8.65 4.49
C ARG A 187 -11.73 9.07 5.82
#